data_AF-A0A7R9AI98-F1
#
_entry.id   AF-A0A7R9AI98-F1
#
_cell.length_a   1.000
_cell.length_b   1.000
_cell.length_c   1.000
_cell.angle_alpha   90.00
_cell.angle_beta   90.00
_cell.angle_gamma   90.00
#
_symmetry.space_group_name_H-M   'P 1'
#
loop_
_entity.id
_entity.type
_entity.pdbx_description
1 polymer ?
#
loop_
_entity_poly.entity_id
_entity_poly.type
_entity_poly.pdbx_seq_one_letter_code
_entity_poly.pdbx_strand_id
1 'polypeptide(L)'
;MMSRKIACALAAGCTCVVKPAEDTPLTALAFASLVVEAGVPPGVINILPCSRIRVQGVGNALAKHPLVRVLSFTGSTSVGKWLYERCSSGVKRLSLELGGNAPFIVFDSADMNAAVCGLMIAKFRNTGQTCVSANRILVQEGIYDAFVERFADAMDRELVVGHGLEPGVNQGPIINPRQFARVSA
;
A
#
# COMPACT_ATOMS: atom_id res chain seq x y z
N MET A 1 -3.98 -2.01 5.85
CA MET A 1 -3.59 -0.58 5.87
C MET A 1 -4.56 0.30 6.65
N MET A 2 -5.87 0.15 6.48
CA MET A 2 -6.88 0.97 7.18
C MET A 2 -6.77 0.91 8.72
N SER A 3 -6.58 -0.28 9.28
CA SER A 3 -6.45 -0.51 10.73
C SER A 3 -5.33 0.31 11.38
N ARG A 4 -4.18 0.49 10.72
CA ARG A 4 -3.06 1.34 11.21
C ARG A 4 -3.52 2.76 11.54
N LYS A 5 -4.47 3.31 10.77
CA LYS A 5 -4.97 4.68 10.94
C LYS A 5 -6.13 4.74 11.93
N ILE A 6 -7.11 3.85 11.78
CA ILE A 6 -8.31 3.81 12.62
C ILE A 6 -7.92 3.51 14.08
N ALA A 7 -7.10 2.49 14.33
CA ALA A 7 -6.74 2.09 15.69
C ALA A 7 -6.07 3.23 16.47
N CYS A 8 -5.10 3.92 15.86
CA CYS A 8 -4.43 5.06 16.50
C CYS A 8 -5.39 6.23 16.74
N ALA A 9 -6.29 6.51 15.78
CA ALA A 9 -7.29 7.58 15.93
C ALA A 9 -8.23 7.28 17.12
N LEU A 10 -8.78 6.07 17.19
CA LEU A 10 -9.68 5.66 18.26
C LEU A 10 -9.00 5.62 19.62
N ALA A 11 -7.78 5.08 19.70
CA ALA A 11 -7.02 5.02 20.94
C ALA A 11 -6.72 6.44 21.49
N ALA A 12 -6.59 7.43 20.62
CA ALA A 12 -6.44 8.83 20.97
C ALA A 12 -7.77 9.57 21.21
N GLY A 13 -8.92 8.88 21.18
CA GLY A 13 -10.25 9.49 21.36
C GLY A 13 -10.77 10.28 20.16
N CYS A 14 -10.18 10.12 18.97
CA CYS A 14 -10.66 10.77 17.75
C CYS A 14 -11.80 9.96 17.10
N THR A 15 -12.67 10.67 16.38
CA THR A 15 -13.56 10.07 15.39
C THR A 15 -12.89 10.07 14.01
N CYS A 16 -13.36 9.22 13.10
CA CYS A 16 -12.79 9.13 11.76
C CYS A 16 -13.84 8.93 10.66
N VAL A 17 -13.52 9.51 9.50
CA VAL A 17 -14.21 9.29 8.22
C VAL A 17 -13.19 8.69 7.26
N VAL A 18 -13.48 7.50 6.75
CA VAL A 18 -12.54 6.70 5.98
C VAL A 18 -13.09 6.46 4.59
N LYS A 19 -12.38 6.97 3.58
CA LYS A 19 -12.67 6.68 2.17
C LYS A 19 -11.69 5.60 1.66
N PRO A 20 -12.08 4.32 1.57
CA PRO A 20 -11.22 3.28 1.01
C PRO A 20 -10.95 3.52 -0.48
N ALA A 21 -9.99 2.79 -1.04
CA ALA A 21 -9.77 2.78 -2.48
C ALA A 21 -11.00 2.20 -3.19
N GLU A 22 -11.38 2.80 -4.31
CA GLU A 22 -12.55 2.38 -5.11
C GLU A 22 -12.39 0.97 -5.71
N ASP A 23 -11.15 0.50 -5.87
CA ASP A 23 -10.85 -0.85 -6.39
C ASP A 23 -10.97 -1.93 -5.30
N THR A 24 -10.90 -1.55 -4.01
CA THR A 24 -10.87 -2.51 -2.88
C THR A 24 -11.75 -2.08 -1.69
N PRO A 25 -13.03 -1.70 -1.89
CA PRO A 25 -13.86 -1.18 -0.80
C PRO A 25 -14.42 -2.28 0.12
N LEU A 26 -14.49 -3.53 -0.35
CA LEU A 26 -15.27 -4.59 0.30
C LEU A 26 -14.75 -4.95 1.69
N THR A 27 -13.43 -5.06 1.88
CA THR A 27 -12.84 -5.34 3.20
C THR A 27 -13.10 -4.19 4.18
N ALA A 28 -13.14 -2.94 3.69
CA ALA A 28 -13.46 -1.80 4.54
C ALA A 28 -14.94 -1.79 4.98
N LEU A 29 -15.84 -2.25 4.11
CA LEU A 29 -17.25 -2.43 4.44
C LEU A 29 -17.47 -3.59 5.42
N ALA A 30 -16.80 -4.73 5.23
CA ALA A 30 -16.84 -5.83 6.18
C ALA A 30 -16.33 -5.39 7.57
N PHE A 31 -15.27 -4.59 7.61
CA PHE A 31 -14.78 -3.97 8.84
C PHE A 31 -15.83 -3.06 9.50
N ALA A 32 -16.66 -2.34 8.72
CA ALA A 32 -17.74 -1.53 9.28
C ALA A 32 -18.77 -2.37 10.04
N SER A 33 -19.08 -3.58 9.55
CA SER A 33 -19.95 -4.52 10.28
C SER A 33 -19.33 -4.93 11.63
N LEU A 34 -18.03 -5.24 11.65
CA LEU A 34 -17.30 -5.60 12.87
C LEU A 34 -17.21 -4.44 13.86
N VAL A 35 -17.16 -3.20 13.39
CA VAL A 35 -17.20 -1.99 14.23
C VAL A 35 -18.53 -1.88 14.97
N VAL A 36 -19.64 -2.18 14.30
CA VAL A 36 -20.98 -2.19 14.91
C VAL A 36 -21.07 -3.31 15.94
N GLU A 37 -20.61 -4.51 15.59
CA GLU A 37 -20.60 -5.67 16.50
C GLU A 37 -19.74 -5.40 17.75
N ALA A 38 -18.61 -4.72 17.60
CA ALA A 38 -17.76 -4.31 18.71
C ALA A 38 -18.36 -3.22 19.61
N GLY A 39 -19.56 -2.71 19.30
CA GLY A 39 -20.26 -1.71 20.12
C GLY A 39 -19.68 -0.30 20.02
N VAL A 40 -18.92 0.00 18.95
CA VAL A 40 -18.41 1.36 18.73
C VAL A 40 -19.59 2.32 18.52
N PRO A 41 -19.67 3.45 19.25
CA PRO A 41 -20.82 4.35 19.14
C PRO A 41 -21.05 4.87 17.71
N PRO A 42 -22.31 5.04 17.27
CA PRO A 42 -22.63 5.58 15.96
C PRO A 42 -21.92 6.91 15.66
N GLY A 43 -21.35 7.03 14.45
CA GLY A 43 -20.65 8.23 14.01
C GLY A 43 -19.18 8.33 14.43
N VAL A 44 -18.68 7.45 15.31
CA VAL A 44 -17.25 7.43 15.69
C VAL A 44 -16.37 6.95 14.53
N ILE A 45 -16.81 5.93 13.80
CA ILE A 45 -16.14 5.44 12.57
C ILE A 45 -17.15 5.46 11.44
N ASN A 46 -16.81 6.14 10.35
CA ASN A 46 -17.67 6.25 9.17
C ASN A 46 -16.88 5.77 7.95
N ILE A 47 -17.31 4.67 7.32
CA ILE A 47 -16.68 4.14 6.10
C ILE A 47 -17.48 4.61 4.89
N LEU A 48 -16.84 5.37 4.00
CA LEU A 48 -17.46 6.01 2.84
C LEU A 48 -16.77 5.56 1.54
N PRO A 49 -17.13 4.39 0.97
CA PRO A 49 -16.70 4.05 -0.38
C PRO A 49 -17.30 5.02 -1.39
N CYS A 50 -16.58 5.28 -2.48
CA CYS A 50 -17.08 6.12 -3.57
C CYS A 50 -16.66 5.55 -4.92
N SER A 51 -17.40 5.90 -5.97
CA SER A 51 -17.00 5.55 -7.33
C SER A 51 -15.74 6.30 -7.74
N ARG A 52 -15.01 5.77 -8.73
CA ARG A 52 -13.79 6.38 -9.29
C ARG A 52 -14.00 7.84 -9.71
N ILE A 53 -15.15 8.14 -10.30
CA ILE A 53 -15.53 9.50 -10.74
C ILE A 53 -15.64 10.48 -9.56
N ARG A 54 -16.03 9.99 -8.37
CA ARG A 54 -16.23 10.83 -7.18
C ARG A 54 -14.99 10.95 -6.28
N VAL A 55 -13.92 10.17 -6.54
CA VAL A 55 -12.74 10.10 -5.65
C VAL A 55 -12.15 11.48 -5.38
N GLN A 56 -11.96 12.29 -6.43
CA GLN A 56 -11.39 13.63 -6.28
C GLN A 56 -12.32 14.57 -5.51
N GLY A 57 -13.63 14.52 -5.78
CA GLY A 57 -14.63 15.34 -5.09
C GLY A 57 -14.69 15.02 -3.59
N VAL A 58 -14.76 13.74 -3.23
CA VAL A 58 -14.76 13.29 -1.82
C VAL A 58 -13.44 13.65 -1.13
N GLY A 59 -12.31 13.45 -1.81
CA GLY A 59 -10.99 13.83 -1.28
C GLY A 59 -10.88 15.33 -1.01
N ASN A 60 -11.36 16.17 -1.92
CA ASN A 60 -11.38 17.63 -1.75
C ASN A 60 -12.31 18.05 -0.61
N ALA A 61 -13.49 17.44 -0.50
CA ALA A 61 -14.43 17.71 0.57
C ALA A 61 -13.78 17.42 1.94
N LEU A 62 -13.21 16.22 2.12
CA LEU A 62 -12.51 15.86 3.36
C LEU A 62 -11.32 16.78 3.66
N ALA A 63 -10.52 17.12 2.64
CA ALA A 63 -9.35 17.97 2.80
C ALA A 63 -9.68 19.43 3.16
N LYS A 64 -10.84 19.94 2.76
CA LYS A 64 -11.26 21.34 3.01
C LYS A 64 -12.30 21.49 4.12
N HIS A 65 -12.98 20.42 4.54
CA HIS A 65 -14.06 20.51 5.52
C HIS A 65 -13.57 21.15 6.83
N PRO A 66 -14.26 22.17 7.39
CA PRO A 66 -13.78 22.91 8.56
C PRO A 66 -13.66 22.04 9.83
N LEU A 67 -14.49 21.00 9.96
CA LEU A 67 -14.45 20.08 11.11
C LEU A 67 -13.31 19.05 11.04
N VAL A 68 -12.69 18.81 9.88
CA VAL A 68 -11.58 17.87 9.77
C VAL A 68 -10.31 18.53 10.28
N ARG A 69 -9.72 18.03 11.37
CA ARG A 69 -8.49 18.60 11.98
C ARG A 69 -7.20 17.86 11.60
N VAL A 70 -7.34 16.59 11.19
CA VAL A 70 -6.23 15.72 10.79
C VAL A 70 -6.64 15.00 9.52
N LEU A 71 -5.74 14.94 8.54
CA LEU A 71 -5.90 14.10 7.36
C LEU A 71 -4.72 13.13 7.27
N SER A 72 -5.03 11.84 7.21
CA SER A 72 -4.03 10.79 7.04
C SER A 72 -4.28 10.04 5.73
N PHE A 73 -3.28 10.04 4.85
CA PHE A 73 -3.37 9.48 3.50
C PHE A 73 -2.26 8.48 3.27
N THR A 74 -2.58 7.44 2.50
CA THR A 74 -1.59 6.51 1.95
C THR A 74 -1.90 6.26 0.49
N GLY A 75 -0.95 6.51 -0.40
CA GLY A 75 -1.14 6.39 -1.84
C GLY A 75 -0.03 7.05 -2.64
N SER A 76 -0.33 7.54 -3.85
CA SER A 76 0.69 8.13 -4.71
C SER A 76 1.20 9.47 -4.18
N THR A 77 2.46 9.78 -4.48
CA THR A 77 3.09 11.06 -4.13
C THR A 77 2.36 12.24 -4.78
N SER A 78 1.84 12.08 -6.00
CA SER A 78 1.07 13.12 -6.69
C SER A 78 -0.23 13.48 -5.95
N VAL A 79 -0.99 12.48 -5.49
CA VAL A 79 -2.21 12.71 -4.71
C VAL A 79 -1.87 13.25 -3.32
N GLY A 80 -0.78 12.79 -2.71
CA GLY A 80 -0.27 13.32 -1.45
C GLY A 80 0.01 14.83 -1.51
N LYS A 81 0.74 15.28 -2.53
CA LYS A 81 1.00 16.71 -2.78
C LYS A 81 -0.30 17.50 -3.00
N TRP A 82 -1.19 16.95 -3.83
CA TRP A 82 -2.50 17.56 -4.10
C TRP A 82 -3.37 17.72 -2.83
N LEU A 83 -3.33 16.75 -1.91
CA LEU A 83 -4.00 16.82 -0.61
C LEU A 83 -3.32 17.83 0.32
N TYR A 84 -1.99 17.83 0.35
CA TYR A 84 -1.20 18.74 1.18
C TYR A 84 -1.55 20.20 0.89
N GLU A 85 -1.56 20.59 -0.39
CA GLU A 85 -1.96 21.94 -0.83
C GLU A 85 -3.35 22.32 -0.33
N ARG A 86 -4.32 21.41 -0.38
CA ARG A 86 -5.72 21.69 -0.02
C ARG A 86 -5.91 21.81 1.49
N CYS A 87 -5.18 21.00 2.25
CA CYS A 87 -5.22 21.03 3.70
C CYS A 87 -4.57 22.29 4.31
N SER A 88 -3.71 22.99 3.55
CA SER A 88 -3.08 24.24 3.98
C SER A 88 -4.09 25.33 4.37
N SER A 89 -5.20 25.44 3.64
CA SER A 89 -6.26 26.43 3.88
C SER A 89 -6.90 26.35 5.27
N GLY A 90 -6.89 25.16 5.89
CA GLY A 90 -7.38 24.93 7.25
C GLY A 90 -6.30 24.60 8.26
N VAL A 91 -5.01 24.78 7.89
CA VAL A 91 -3.82 24.45 8.70
C VAL A 91 -3.95 23.08 9.38
N LYS A 92 -4.37 22.08 8.60
CA LYS A 92 -4.67 20.74 9.12
C LYS A 92 -3.39 19.95 9.37
N ARG A 93 -3.39 19.10 10.40
CA ARG A 93 -2.31 18.14 10.62
C ARG A 93 -2.35 17.06 9.54
N LEU A 94 -1.19 16.69 9.01
CA LEU A 94 -1.07 15.74 7.91
C LEU A 94 -0.17 14.56 8.27
N SER A 95 -0.58 13.37 7.85
CA SER A 95 0.24 12.15 7.87
C SER A 95 0.16 11.52 6.49
N LEU A 96 1.29 11.48 5.77
CA LEU A 96 1.35 11.07 4.37
C LEU A 96 2.35 9.90 4.21
N GLU A 97 1.84 8.74 3.80
CA GLU A 97 2.67 7.58 3.42
C GLU A 97 2.59 7.45 1.90
N LEU A 98 3.67 7.82 1.20
CA LEU A 98 3.65 8.03 -0.25
C LEU A 98 4.45 6.95 -1.01
N GLY A 99 4.71 7.19 -2.30
CA GLY A 99 5.48 6.26 -3.12
C GLY A 99 6.94 6.19 -2.67
N GLY A 100 7.50 4.98 -2.65
CA GLY A 100 8.91 4.72 -2.42
C GLY A 100 9.68 4.37 -3.70
N ASN A 101 11.00 4.29 -3.58
CA ASN A 101 11.91 3.76 -4.60
C ASN A 101 13.03 2.97 -3.88
N ALA A 102 12.63 1.93 -3.15
CA ALA A 102 13.47 1.24 -2.18
C ALA A 102 14.66 0.55 -2.88
N PRO A 103 15.91 0.89 -2.50
CA PRO A 103 17.07 0.12 -2.89
C PRO A 103 17.19 -1.14 -2.02
N PHE A 104 17.54 -2.26 -2.65
CA PHE A 104 17.98 -3.49 -2.00
C PHE A 104 19.45 -3.68 -2.36
N ILE A 105 20.35 -3.62 -1.38
CA ILE A 105 21.81 -3.55 -1.61
C ILE A 105 22.46 -4.83 -1.09
N VAL A 106 23.25 -5.49 -1.95
CA VAL A 106 23.95 -6.74 -1.63
C VAL A 106 25.45 -6.54 -1.86
N PHE A 107 26.23 -6.68 -0.78
CA PHE A 107 27.70 -6.63 -0.82
C PHE A 107 28.29 -8.03 -1.03
N ASP A 108 29.55 -8.10 -1.48
CA ASP A 108 30.28 -9.35 -1.71
C ASP A 108 30.42 -10.20 -0.42
N SER A 109 30.40 -9.55 0.74
CA SER A 109 30.45 -10.22 2.05
C SER A 109 29.08 -10.71 2.56
N ALA A 110 28.01 -10.51 1.79
CA ALA A 110 26.68 -10.95 2.20
C ALA A 110 26.55 -12.47 2.12
N ASP A 111 25.74 -13.04 3.02
CA ASP A 111 25.24 -14.39 2.82
C ASP A 111 24.34 -14.39 1.57
N MET A 112 24.81 -15.05 0.52
CA MET A 112 24.17 -15.07 -0.79
C MET A 112 22.77 -15.69 -0.75
N ASN A 113 22.59 -16.76 0.04
CA ASN A 113 21.29 -17.42 0.13
C ASN A 113 20.30 -16.54 0.89
N ALA A 114 20.73 -15.96 2.00
CA ALA A 114 19.89 -15.02 2.77
C ALA A 114 19.51 -13.79 1.94
N ALA A 115 20.44 -13.26 1.13
CA ALA A 115 20.19 -12.12 0.26
C ALA A 115 19.15 -12.44 -0.83
N VAL A 116 19.26 -13.61 -1.49
CA VAL A 116 18.29 -14.07 -2.49
C VAL A 116 16.91 -14.29 -1.86
N CYS A 117 16.81 -15.01 -0.74
CA CYS A 117 15.53 -15.22 -0.04
C CYS A 117 14.90 -13.90 0.42
N GLY A 118 15.71 -12.98 0.95
CA GLY A 118 15.24 -11.65 1.36
C GLY A 118 14.71 -10.85 0.16
N LEU A 119 15.39 -10.92 -0.98
CA LEU A 119 14.97 -10.25 -2.20
C LEU A 119 13.68 -10.85 -2.77
N MET A 120 13.53 -12.18 -2.77
CA MET A 120 12.31 -12.85 -3.23
C MET A 120 11.06 -12.32 -2.49
N ILE A 121 11.14 -12.22 -1.15
CA ILE A 121 10.05 -11.67 -0.34
C ILE A 121 9.86 -10.17 -0.61
N ALA A 122 10.94 -9.39 -0.63
CA ALA A 122 10.88 -7.94 -0.79
C ALA A 122 10.36 -7.53 -2.18
N LYS A 123 10.64 -8.33 -3.22
CA LYS A 123 10.26 -8.03 -4.60
C LYS A 123 8.87 -8.56 -4.95
N PHE A 124 8.55 -9.81 -4.59
CA PHE A 124 7.38 -10.51 -5.14
C PHE A 124 6.20 -10.66 -4.19
N ARG A 125 6.33 -10.31 -2.90
CA ARG A 125 5.16 -10.27 -2.01
C ARG A 125 4.10 -9.30 -2.56
N ASN A 126 2.85 -9.75 -2.63
CA ASN A 126 1.73 -9.00 -3.24
C ASN A 126 1.98 -8.63 -4.72
N THR A 127 2.69 -9.48 -5.45
CA THR A 127 3.10 -9.24 -6.85
C THR A 127 3.84 -7.91 -7.00
N GLY A 128 4.65 -7.54 -6.00
CA GLY A 128 5.40 -6.28 -5.96
C GLY A 128 4.56 -5.01 -5.76
N GLN A 129 3.26 -5.13 -5.50
CA GLN A 129 2.34 -4.01 -5.31
C GLN A 129 2.34 -3.52 -3.86
N THR A 130 3.53 -3.30 -3.28
CA THR A 130 3.68 -2.74 -1.93
C THR A 130 4.58 -1.50 -1.95
N CYS A 131 4.30 -0.53 -1.08
CA CYS A 131 5.07 0.73 -1.01
C CYS A 131 6.54 0.55 -0.64
N VAL A 132 6.88 -0.57 0.01
CA VAL A 132 8.23 -0.92 0.48
C VAL A 132 8.92 -1.96 -0.40
N SER A 133 8.30 -2.37 -1.50
CA SER A 133 8.88 -3.40 -2.38
C SER A 133 10.21 -2.93 -2.99
N ALA A 134 11.15 -3.86 -3.13
CA ALA A 134 12.45 -3.59 -3.75
C ALA A 134 12.26 -3.12 -5.20
N ASN A 135 12.66 -1.88 -5.47
CA ASN A 135 12.49 -1.27 -6.79
C ASN A 135 13.81 -1.17 -7.56
N ARG A 136 14.92 -1.02 -6.84
CA ARG A 136 16.28 -1.04 -7.38
C ARG A 136 17.08 -2.08 -6.62
N ILE A 137 17.71 -3.00 -7.33
CA ILE A 137 18.53 -4.05 -6.75
C ILE A 137 19.97 -3.72 -7.14
N LEU A 138 20.81 -3.46 -6.15
CA LEU A 138 22.20 -3.05 -6.32
C LEU A 138 23.07 -4.17 -5.76
N VAL A 139 23.81 -4.83 -6.63
CA VAL A 139 24.68 -5.96 -6.26
C VAL A 139 26.10 -5.57 -6.57
N GLN A 140 27.01 -5.82 -5.62
CA GLN A 140 28.42 -5.54 -5.79
C GLN A 140 29.05 -6.44 -6.86
N GLU A 141 29.97 -5.87 -7.64
CA GLU A 141 30.51 -6.46 -8.88
C GLU A 141 31.09 -7.86 -8.68
N GLY A 142 31.74 -8.14 -7.55
CA GLY A 142 32.40 -9.42 -7.28
C GLY A 142 31.47 -10.63 -7.20
N ILE A 143 30.18 -10.41 -6.92
CA ILE A 143 29.17 -11.47 -6.81
C ILE A 143 28.01 -11.32 -7.79
N TYR A 144 28.06 -10.33 -8.70
CA TYR A 144 26.91 -9.92 -9.50
C TYR A 144 26.31 -11.08 -10.30
N ASP A 145 27.12 -11.75 -11.12
CA ASP A 145 26.63 -12.82 -12.02
C ASP A 145 26.06 -14.00 -11.23
N ALA A 146 26.78 -14.45 -10.19
CA ALA A 146 26.35 -15.53 -9.32
C ALA A 146 25.04 -15.20 -8.58
N PHE A 147 24.86 -13.95 -8.17
CA PHE A 147 23.62 -13.51 -7.53
C PHE A 147 22.44 -13.51 -8.52
N VAL A 148 22.65 -12.99 -9.74
CA VAL A 148 21.62 -12.96 -10.78
C VAL A 148 21.17 -14.37 -11.15
N GLU A 149 22.10 -15.30 -11.34
CA GLU A 149 21.81 -16.70 -11.65
C GLU A 149 20.97 -17.36 -10.55
N ARG A 150 21.37 -17.21 -9.28
CA ARG A 150 20.62 -17.78 -8.15
C ARG A 150 19.27 -17.13 -7.95
N PHE A 151 19.17 -15.82 -8.18
CA PHE A 151 17.89 -15.12 -8.09
C PHE A 151 16.92 -15.57 -9.20
N ALA A 152 17.41 -15.77 -10.43
CA ALA A 152 16.62 -16.33 -11.52
C ALA A 152 16.14 -17.76 -11.22
N ASP A 153 17.02 -18.64 -10.73
CA ASP A 153 16.63 -20.01 -10.31
C ASP A 153 15.54 -19.98 -9.23
N ALA A 154 15.70 -19.12 -8.22
CA ALA A 154 14.70 -18.95 -7.17
C ALA A 154 13.36 -18.46 -7.73
N MET A 155 13.37 -17.52 -8.68
CA MET A 155 12.16 -17.05 -9.35
C MET A 155 11.44 -18.18 -10.09
N ASP A 156 12.16 -18.96 -10.90
CA ASP A 156 11.58 -20.03 -11.71
C ASP A 156 11.01 -21.16 -10.85
N ARG A 157 11.66 -21.47 -9.72
CA ARG A 157 11.24 -22.55 -8.83
C ARG A 157 10.12 -22.15 -7.87
N GLU A 158 10.11 -20.91 -7.40
CA GLU A 158 9.21 -20.51 -6.31
C GLU A 158 7.98 -19.77 -6.79
N LEU A 159 8.01 -19.02 -7.91
CA LEU A 159 6.89 -18.17 -8.30
C LEU A 159 5.82 -18.95 -9.07
N VAL A 160 4.65 -19.08 -8.46
CA VAL A 160 3.48 -19.75 -9.06
C VAL A 160 2.39 -18.71 -9.29
N VAL A 161 2.19 -18.35 -10.56
CA VAL A 161 1.17 -17.40 -10.99
C VAL A 161 -0.17 -18.11 -11.15
N GLY A 162 -1.23 -17.54 -10.58
CA GLY A 162 -2.56 -18.10 -10.73
C GLY A 162 -3.63 -17.33 -9.97
N HIS A 163 -4.79 -17.97 -9.82
CA HIS A 163 -5.88 -17.42 -9.03
C HIS A 163 -5.57 -17.55 -7.53
N GLY A 164 -5.70 -16.47 -6.77
CA GLY A 164 -5.22 -16.40 -5.38
C GLY A 164 -5.96 -17.28 -4.35
N LEU A 165 -6.99 -18.02 -4.77
CA LEU A 165 -7.65 -19.04 -3.95
C LEU A 165 -7.14 -20.47 -4.25
N GLU A 166 -6.34 -20.65 -5.30
CA GLU A 166 -5.82 -21.96 -5.68
C GLU A 166 -4.62 -22.34 -4.80
N PRO A 167 -4.56 -23.60 -4.32
CA PRO A 167 -3.42 -24.07 -3.53
C PRO A 167 -2.09 -23.92 -4.27
N GLY A 168 -1.06 -23.44 -3.57
CA GLY A 168 0.28 -23.28 -4.12
C GLY A 168 0.52 -22.00 -4.93
N VAL A 169 -0.53 -21.27 -5.33
CA VAL A 169 -0.37 -19.96 -5.98
C VAL A 169 0.16 -18.95 -4.97
N ASN A 170 1.23 -18.25 -5.34
CA ASN A 170 1.81 -17.17 -4.54
C ASN A 170 1.98 -15.84 -5.28
N GLN A 171 1.70 -15.82 -6.59
CA GLN A 171 1.62 -14.61 -7.41
C GLN A 171 0.22 -14.44 -8.01
N GLY A 172 -0.50 -13.43 -7.52
CA GLY A 172 -1.82 -13.05 -8.03
C GLY A 172 -1.74 -12.01 -9.15
N PRO A 173 -2.90 -11.60 -9.71
CA PRO A 173 -2.94 -10.61 -10.77
C PRO A 173 -2.53 -9.21 -10.29
N ILE A 174 -2.15 -8.37 -11.25
CA ILE A 174 -2.03 -6.93 -11.04
C ILE A 174 -3.44 -6.33 -10.85
N ILE A 175 -3.57 -5.37 -9.93
CA ILE A 175 -4.86 -4.90 -9.42
C ILE A 175 -5.83 -4.37 -10.48
N ASN A 176 -5.32 -3.69 -11.52
CA ASN A 176 -6.16 -3.15 -12.59
C ASN A 176 -5.35 -2.93 -13.89
N PRO A 177 -6.01 -2.75 -15.05
CA PRO A 177 -5.35 -2.57 -16.34
C PRO A 177 -4.40 -1.36 -16.40
N ARG A 178 -4.68 -0.28 -15.66
CA ARG A 178 -3.81 0.90 -15.61
C ARG A 178 -2.47 0.58 -14.95
N GLN A 179 -2.49 -0.17 -13.85
CA GLN A 179 -1.26 -0.58 -13.19
C GLN A 179 -0.51 -1.63 -14.03
N PHE A 180 -1.22 -2.52 -14.71
CA PHE A 180 -0.61 -3.45 -15.66
C PHE A 180 0.13 -2.70 -16.78
N ALA A 181 -0.54 -1.74 -17.44
CA ALA A 181 0.09 -0.93 -18.49
C ALA A 181 1.34 -0.16 -18.02
N ARG A 182 1.39 0.24 -16.74
CA ARG A 182 2.57 0.89 -16.16
C ARG A 182 3.75 -0.06 -15.97
N VAL A 183 3.51 -1.32 -15.66
CA VAL A 183 4.57 -2.32 -15.41
C VAL A 183 5.05 -2.95 -16.71
N SER A 184 4.19 -3.01 -17.73
CA SER A 184 4.49 -3.59 -19.04
C SER A 184 5.11 -2.60 -20.04
N ALA A 185 5.32 -1.34 -19.65
CA ALA A 185 5.95 -0.29 -20.45
C ALA A 185 7.42 -0.15 -20.09
#